data_AF-A0A931HDU5-F1
#
_entry.id   AF-A0A931HDU5-F1
#
_cell.length_a   1.000
_cell.length_b   1.000
_cell.length_c   1.000
_cell.angle_alpha   90.00
_cell.angle_beta   90.00
_cell.angle_gamma   90.00
#
_symmetry.space_group_name_H-M   'P 1'
#
loop_
_entity.id
_entity.type
_entity.pdbx_description
1 polymer ?
#
loop_
_entity_poly.entity_id
_entity_poly.type
_entity_poly.pdbx_seq_one_letter_code
_entity_poly.pdbx_strand_id
1 'polypeptide(L)'
;MEEAFPVTSAARKTSRTKRSGKPSARELLGPSPNPATNLAIADIALRSASMLARQGIERALLGQRYAPRKAWQILKGRPISEVMLHRAIAKVAMSSVPGALAMTGIMVAKTLYDRGKAHKATAEGEADLAEKAEDGRDG
;
A
#
# COMPACT_ATOMS: atom_id res chain seq x y z
N MET A 1 57.57 30.87 -38.78
CA MET A 1 57.34 29.42 -38.70
C MET A 1 56.97 29.12 -37.26
N GLU A 2 55.96 28.26 -37.04
CA GLU A 2 55.28 27.90 -35.76
C GLU A 2 54.05 28.74 -35.32
N GLU A 3 52.90 28.34 -35.88
CA GLU A 3 51.69 27.79 -35.21
C GLU A 3 51.39 28.17 -33.74
N ALA A 4 50.18 28.72 -33.50
CA ALA A 4 49.45 28.51 -32.25
C ALA A 4 47.92 28.56 -32.47
N PHE A 5 47.28 27.44 -32.17
CA PHE A 5 45.89 27.06 -32.42
C PHE A 5 44.84 27.83 -31.59
N PRO A 6 43.57 27.93 -32.07
CA PRO A 6 42.49 28.58 -31.34
C PRO A 6 41.97 27.73 -30.18
N VAL A 7 41.97 28.29 -28.97
CA VAL A 7 41.34 27.69 -27.78
C VAL A 7 39.83 27.91 -27.83
N THR A 8 39.09 26.88 -28.24
CA THR A 8 37.65 26.78 -28.04
C THR A 8 37.34 26.66 -26.54
N SER A 9 36.79 27.72 -25.95
CA SER A 9 36.22 27.71 -24.60
C SER A 9 34.87 26.96 -24.61
N ALA A 10 34.90 25.67 -24.32
CA ALA A 10 33.70 24.88 -24.07
C ALA A 10 32.96 25.38 -22.82
N ALA A 11 31.71 25.81 -23.00
CA ALA A 11 30.82 26.29 -21.96
C ALA A 11 30.55 25.19 -20.91
N ARG A 12 31.11 25.34 -19.71
CA ARG A 12 30.82 24.48 -18.56
C ARG A 12 29.47 24.88 -17.95
N LYS A 13 28.39 24.24 -18.39
CA LYS A 13 27.05 24.39 -17.82
C LYS A 13 27.01 23.71 -16.45
N THR A 14 27.22 24.47 -15.38
CA THR A 14 27.03 24.00 -14.00
C THR A 14 25.55 23.77 -13.74
N SER A 15 25.13 22.51 -13.68
CA SER A 15 23.80 22.13 -13.24
C SER A 15 23.64 22.47 -11.75
N ARG A 16 22.84 23.51 -11.46
CA ARG A 16 22.41 23.81 -10.09
C ARG A 16 21.49 22.68 -9.64
N THR A 17 22.02 21.76 -8.85
CA THR A 17 21.22 20.79 -8.09
C THR A 17 20.24 21.56 -7.23
N LYS A 18 18.94 21.46 -7.56
CA LYS A 18 17.84 22.09 -6.83
C LYS A 18 17.80 21.45 -5.45
N ARG A 19 18.42 22.08 -4.45
CA ARG A 19 18.24 21.72 -3.04
C ARG A 19 16.75 21.85 -2.75
N SER A 20 16.11 20.74 -2.40
CA SER A 20 14.75 20.69 -1.90
C SER A 20 14.69 21.50 -0.60
N GLY A 21 14.35 22.78 -0.72
CA GLY A 21 14.02 23.61 0.43
C GLY A 21 12.86 22.97 1.17
N LYS A 22 12.98 22.83 2.50
CA LYS A 22 11.84 22.45 3.34
C LYS A 22 10.70 23.44 3.03
N PRO A 23 9.49 22.97 2.68
CA PRO A 23 8.37 23.88 2.45
C PRO A 23 8.23 24.78 3.67
N SER A 24 8.07 26.07 3.43
CA SER A 24 7.93 27.04 4.50
C SER A 24 6.72 26.64 5.36
N ALA A 25 6.75 26.87 6.67
CA ALA A 25 5.61 26.54 7.54
C ALA A 25 4.29 27.21 7.09
N ARG A 26 4.39 28.25 6.25
CA ARG A 26 3.29 28.94 5.58
C ARG A 26 2.71 28.21 4.36
N GLU A 27 3.44 27.26 3.76
CA GLU A 27 2.97 26.40 2.66
C GLU A 27 2.30 25.12 3.18
N LEU A 28 2.49 24.76 4.45
CA LEU A 28 1.77 23.67 5.12
C LEU A 28 0.40 24.16 5.65
N LEU A 29 -0.38 24.79 4.78
CA LEU A 29 -1.76 25.17 5.09
C LEU A 29 -2.65 23.94 4.91
N GLY A 30 -2.86 23.20 6.00
CA GLY A 30 -3.99 22.30 6.15
C GLY A 30 -5.27 23.08 6.54
N PRO A 31 -6.40 22.39 6.75
CA PRO A 31 -7.69 23.03 7.07
C PRO A 31 -7.67 23.91 8.34
N SER A 32 -6.68 23.75 9.22
CA SER A 32 -6.43 24.60 10.38
C SER A 32 -5.14 25.42 10.23
N PRO A 33 -5.07 26.66 10.73
CA PRO A 33 -3.81 27.40 10.83
C PRO A 33 -2.84 26.80 11.88
N ASN A 34 -3.28 25.86 12.73
CA ASN A 34 -2.42 25.18 13.69
C ASN A 34 -1.83 23.88 13.09
N PRO A 35 -0.49 23.76 13.00
CA PRO A 35 0.15 22.58 12.40
C PRO A 35 -0.09 21.28 13.19
N ALA A 36 -0.20 21.34 14.53
CA ALA A 36 -0.49 20.16 15.35
C ALA A 36 -1.92 19.65 15.08
N THR A 37 -2.87 20.57 14.92
CA THR A 37 -4.25 20.24 14.55
C THR A 37 -4.31 19.62 13.15
N ASN A 38 -3.57 20.15 12.18
CA ASN A 38 -3.48 19.56 10.83
C ASN A 38 -2.95 18.13 10.85
N LEU A 39 -1.93 17.85 11.68
CA LEU A 39 -1.38 16.50 11.82
C LEU A 39 -2.41 15.55 12.43
N ALA A 40 -3.14 15.99 13.46
CA ALA A 40 -4.21 15.19 14.06
C ALA A 40 -5.34 14.90 13.05
N ILE A 41 -5.77 15.92 12.29
CA ILE A 41 -6.76 15.76 11.22
C ILE A 41 -6.27 14.76 10.18
N ALA A 42 -5.01 14.87 9.74
CA ALA A 42 -4.44 13.96 8.75
C ALA A 42 -4.38 12.51 9.27
N ASP A 43 -3.92 12.27 10.50
CA ASP A 43 -3.87 10.92 11.09
C ASP A 43 -5.28 10.32 11.21
N ILE A 44 -6.25 11.09 11.69
CA ILE A 44 -7.66 10.65 11.79
C ILE A 44 -8.22 10.34 10.40
N ALA A 45 -7.99 11.22 9.42
CA ALA A 45 -8.46 11.04 8.06
C ALA A 45 -7.85 9.79 7.42
N LEU A 46 -6.54 9.58 7.56
CA LEU A 46 -5.85 8.41 7.02
C LEU A 46 -6.34 7.09 7.65
N ARG A 47 -6.55 7.08 8.97
CA ARG A 47 -7.11 5.90 9.67
C ARG A 47 -8.53 5.61 9.20
N SER A 48 -9.37 6.64 9.13
CA SER A 48 -10.76 6.52 8.68
C SER A 48 -10.83 6.06 7.23
N ALA A 49 -10.03 6.65 6.36
CA ALA A 49 -9.94 6.28 4.95
C ALA A 49 -9.49 4.82 4.77
N SER A 50 -8.45 4.39 5.51
CA SER A 50 -7.99 2.99 5.44
C SER A 50 -9.04 2.00 5.93
N MET A 51 -9.77 2.34 7.00
CA MET A 51 -10.85 1.49 7.53
C MET A 51 -12.00 1.34 6.52
N LEU A 52 -12.43 2.44 5.91
CA LEU A 52 -13.48 2.42 4.89
C LEU A 52 -13.03 1.70 3.62
N ALA A 53 -11.81 1.95 3.16
CA ALA A 53 -11.23 1.26 2.01
C ALA A 53 -11.20 -0.25 2.21
N ARG A 54 -10.78 -0.72 3.40
CA ARG A 54 -10.79 -2.14 3.74
C ARG A 54 -12.20 -2.73 3.62
N GLN A 55 -13.18 -2.11 4.25
CA GLN A 55 -14.58 -2.58 4.22
C GLN A 55 -15.15 -2.58 2.79
N GLY A 56 -14.84 -1.55 2.00
CA GLY A 56 -15.25 -1.45 0.61
C GLY A 56 -14.66 -2.56 -0.24
N ILE A 57 -13.34 -2.82 -0.11
CA ILE A 57 -12.64 -3.89 -0.83
C ILE A 57 -13.16 -5.27 -0.41
N GLU A 58 -13.34 -5.52 0.89
CA GLU A 58 -13.88 -6.80 1.39
C GLU A 58 -15.27 -7.09 0.82
N ARG A 59 -16.16 -6.10 0.84
CA ARG A 59 -17.51 -6.23 0.28
C ARG A 59 -17.49 -6.36 -1.24
N ALA A 60 -16.62 -5.64 -1.93
CA ALA A 60 -16.51 -5.73 -3.39
C ALA A 60 -16.00 -7.12 -3.82
N LEU A 61 -14.94 -7.62 -3.19
CA LEU A 61 -14.35 -8.91 -3.56
C LEU A 61 -15.25 -10.09 -3.19
N LEU A 62 -15.79 -10.11 -1.97
CA LEU A 62 -16.64 -11.23 -1.54
C LEU A 62 -18.07 -11.11 -2.06
N GLY A 63 -18.62 -9.91 -2.12
CA GLY A 63 -20.01 -9.68 -2.54
C GLY A 63 -20.26 -9.93 -4.02
N GLN A 64 -19.22 -9.92 -4.87
CA GLN A 64 -19.36 -10.29 -6.28
C GLN A 64 -19.50 -11.80 -6.51
N ARG A 65 -18.95 -12.63 -5.62
CA ARG A 65 -18.90 -14.10 -5.79
C ARG A 65 -19.74 -14.89 -4.78
N TYR A 66 -20.07 -14.32 -3.63
CA TYR A 66 -20.73 -15.04 -2.55
C TYR A 66 -21.99 -14.33 -2.08
N ALA A 67 -22.99 -15.13 -1.68
CA ALA A 67 -24.19 -14.61 -1.03
C ALA A 67 -23.81 -13.82 0.25
N PRO A 68 -24.56 -12.77 0.63
CA PRO A 68 -24.22 -11.90 1.76
C PRO A 68 -23.94 -12.65 3.06
N ARG A 69 -24.73 -13.70 3.35
CA ARG A 69 -24.55 -14.55 4.53
C ARG A 69 -23.22 -15.31 4.50
N LYS A 70 -22.85 -15.89 3.36
CA LYS A 70 -21.58 -16.63 3.20
C LYS A 70 -20.38 -15.67 3.27
N ALA A 71 -20.47 -14.50 2.63
CA ALA A 71 -19.44 -13.47 2.73
C ALA A 71 -19.19 -13.03 4.18
N TRP A 72 -20.25 -12.86 4.97
CA TRP A 72 -20.12 -12.52 6.39
C TRP A 72 -19.46 -13.64 7.21
N GLN A 73 -19.85 -14.90 6.97
CA GLN A 73 -19.25 -16.05 7.63
C GLN A 73 -17.76 -16.17 7.31
N ILE A 74 -17.36 -16.00 6.05
CA ILE A 74 -15.94 -15.96 5.63
C ILE A 74 -15.13 -14.92 6.42
N LEU A 75 -15.71 -13.74 6.65
CA LEU A 75 -15.02 -12.69 7.41
C LEU A 75 -14.93 -13.03 8.91
N LYS A 76 -15.95 -13.70 9.45
CA LYS A 76 -16.03 -14.07 10.87
C LYS A 76 -15.11 -15.25 11.21
N GLY A 77 -15.00 -16.25 10.35
CA GLY A 77 -14.15 -17.43 10.58
C GLY A 77 -12.66 -17.19 10.34
N ARG A 78 -12.22 -15.94 10.15
CA ARG A 78 -10.78 -15.64 10.08
C ARG A 78 -10.15 -15.78 11.46
N PRO A 79 -9.09 -16.58 11.63
CA PRO A 79 -8.43 -16.71 12.92
C PRO A 79 -7.80 -15.39 13.34
N ILE A 80 -8.02 -15.00 14.59
CA ILE A 80 -7.50 -13.74 15.16
C ILE A 80 -5.98 -13.68 15.04
N SER A 81 -5.29 -14.83 15.20
CA SER A 81 -3.84 -14.96 15.04
C SER A 81 -3.37 -14.59 13.63
N GLU A 82 -4.05 -15.06 12.57
CA GLU A 82 -3.73 -14.72 11.17
C GLU A 82 -3.90 -13.23 10.92
N VAL A 83 -4.98 -12.63 11.42
CA VAL A 83 -5.23 -11.19 11.29
C VAL A 83 -4.11 -10.38 11.98
N MET A 84 -3.68 -10.80 13.17
CA MET A 84 -2.60 -10.15 13.91
C MET A 84 -1.25 -10.31 13.21
N LEU A 85 -0.95 -11.49 12.68
CA LEU A 85 0.26 -11.75 11.93
C LEU A 85 0.33 -10.85 10.68
N HIS A 86 -0.73 -10.81 9.88
CA HIS A 86 -0.80 -9.93 8.71
C HIS A 86 -0.60 -8.46 9.08
N ARG A 87 -1.19 -8.01 10.19
CA ARG A 87 -1.03 -6.65 10.68
C ARG A 87 0.41 -6.36 11.13
N ALA A 88 1.08 -7.32 11.77
CA ALA A 88 2.47 -7.18 12.18
C ALA A 88 3.41 -7.08 10.97
N ILE A 89 3.25 -7.98 9.99
CA ILE A 89 4.00 -7.95 8.73
C ILE A 89 3.78 -6.62 8.00
N ALA A 90 2.53 -6.18 7.86
CA ALA A 90 2.21 -4.91 7.23
C ALA A 90 2.85 -3.73 7.95
N LYS A 91 2.84 -3.71 9.29
CA LYS A 91 3.47 -2.64 10.08
C LYS A 91 4.97 -2.59 9.86
N VAL A 92 5.64 -3.73 9.81
CA VAL A 92 7.10 -3.80 9.55
C VAL A 92 7.41 -3.40 8.12
N ALA A 93 6.64 -3.86 7.14
CA ALA A 93 6.81 -3.45 5.75
C ALA A 93 6.62 -1.94 5.57
N MET A 94 5.58 -1.36 6.20
CA MET A 94 5.24 0.06 6.08
C MET A 94 6.06 0.99 6.98
N SER A 95 6.94 0.46 7.85
CA SER A 95 7.76 1.32 8.71
C SER A 95 8.83 2.11 7.93
N SER A 96 9.04 1.78 6.65
CA SER A 96 9.97 2.47 5.77
C SER A 96 9.48 2.46 4.32
N VAL A 97 9.88 3.47 3.54
CA VAL A 97 9.57 3.55 2.10
C VAL A 97 10.17 2.36 1.33
N PRO A 98 11.45 1.97 1.53
CA PRO A 98 12.00 0.80 0.85
C PRO A 98 11.28 -0.50 1.21
N GLY A 99 10.88 -0.69 2.48
CA GLY A 99 10.14 -1.87 2.92
C GLY A 99 8.76 -1.97 2.27
N ALA A 100 8.05 -0.84 2.16
CA ALA A 100 6.73 -0.79 1.54
C ALA A 100 6.82 -1.14 0.04
N LEU A 101 7.84 -0.62 -0.65
CA LEU A 101 8.11 -0.94 -2.05
C LEU A 101 8.45 -2.42 -2.24
N ALA A 102 9.31 -2.97 -1.40
CA ALA A 102 9.68 -4.38 -1.47
C ALA A 102 8.46 -5.29 -1.27
N MET A 103 7.65 -5.06 -0.24
CA MET A 103 6.45 -5.86 0.02
C MET A 103 5.41 -5.73 -1.10
N THR A 104 5.21 -4.52 -1.63
CA THR A 104 4.33 -4.29 -2.78
C THR A 104 4.84 -5.02 -4.02
N GLY A 105 6.15 -4.95 -4.29
CA GLY A 105 6.79 -5.68 -5.38
C GLY A 105 6.65 -7.20 -5.24
N ILE A 106 6.84 -7.74 -4.04
CA ILE A 106 6.62 -9.17 -3.74
C ILE A 106 5.17 -9.57 -4.00
N MET A 107 4.19 -8.76 -3.59
CA MET A 107 2.77 -9.06 -3.84
C MET A 107 2.41 -9.02 -5.33
N VAL A 108 2.92 -8.04 -6.08
CA VAL A 108 2.75 -8.00 -7.54
C VAL A 108 3.38 -9.23 -8.18
N ALA A 109 4.61 -9.58 -7.78
CA ALA A 109 5.29 -10.77 -8.29
C ALA A 109 4.51 -12.06 -7.96
N LYS A 110 4.02 -12.21 -6.72
CA LYS A 110 3.18 -13.34 -6.30
C LYS A 110 1.89 -13.41 -7.11
N THR A 111 1.26 -12.27 -7.36
CA THR A 111 0.02 -12.20 -8.16
C THR A 111 0.25 -12.69 -9.59
N LEU A 112 1.33 -12.24 -10.23
CA LEU A 112 1.70 -12.69 -11.58
C LEU A 112 2.06 -14.18 -11.61
N TYR A 113 2.71 -14.68 -10.56
CA TYR A 113 3.00 -16.09 -10.40
C TYR A 113 1.71 -16.94 -10.26
N ASP A 114 0.80 -16.55 -9.37
CA ASP A 114 -0.46 -17.26 -9.13
C ASP A 114 -1.35 -17.23 -10.39
N ARG A 115 -1.27 -16.16 -11.20
CA ARG A 115 -1.96 -16.08 -12.50
C ARG A 115 -1.52 -17.18 -13.47
N GLY A 116 -0.24 -17.54 -13.48
CA GLY A 116 0.28 -18.66 -14.28
C GLY A 116 -0.21 -20.03 -13.80
N LYS A 117 -0.72 -20.12 -12.57
CA LYS A 117 -1.27 -21.34 -11.95
C LYS A 117 -2.75 -21.17 -11.61
N ALA A 118 -3.48 -20.41 -12.42
CA ALA A 118 -4.83 -19.94 -12.10
C ALA A 118 -5.78 -21.03 -11.62
N HIS A 119 -5.80 -22.21 -12.26
CA HIS A 119 -6.68 -23.31 -11.83
C HIS A 119 -6.39 -23.79 -10.40
N LYS A 120 -5.12 -24.03 -10.09
CA LYS A 120 -4.69 -24.48 -8.76
C LYS A 120 -4.93 -23.38 -7.72
N ALA A 121 -4.53 -22.14 -8.02
CA ALA A 121 -4.74 -21.01 -7.12
C ALA A 121 -6.22 -20.71 -6.84
N THR A 122 -7.10 -20.93 -7.83
CA THR A 122 -8.55 -20.76 -7.64
C THR A 122 -9.12 -21.86 -6.75
N ALA A 123 -8.74 -23.13 -6.99
CA ALA A 123 -9.20 -24.24 -6.17
C ALA A 123 -8.74 -24.12 -4.70
N GLU A 124 -7.47 -23.76 -4.49
CA GLU A 124 -6.91 -23.52 -3.14
C GLU A 124 -7.64 -22.35 -2.46
N GLY A 125 -7.79 -21.21 -3.15
CA GLY A 125 -8.49 -20.06 -2.59
C GLY A 125 -9.96 -20.33 -2.28
N GLU A 126 -10.66 -21.14 -3.07
CA GLU A 126 -12.04 -21.52 -2.80
C GLU A 126 -12.17 -22.47 -1.61
N ALA A 127 -11.21 -23.39 -1.44
CA ALA A 127 -11.14 -24.26 -0.27
C ALA A 127 -10.91 -23.45 1.03
N ASP A 128 -9.91 -22.56 1.04
CA ASP A 128 -9.61 -21.68 2.18
C ASP A 128 -10.83 -20.81 2.58
N LEU A 129 -11.54 -20.27 1.59
CA LEU A 129 -12.73 -19.46 1.84
C LEU A 129 -13.93 -20.33 2.28
N ALA A 130 -14.00 -21.59 1.88
CA ALA A 130 -15.02 -22.50 2.37
C ALA A 130 -14.79 -22.83 3.85
N GLU A 131 -13.57 -23.18 4.23
CA GLU A 131 -13.16 -23.45 5.62
C GLU A 131 -13.46 -22.23 6.52
N LYS A 132 -13.05 -21.03 6.11
CA LYS A 132 -13.37 -19.79 6.84
C LYS A 132 -14.87 -19.52 6.94
N ALA A 133 -15.66 -19.95 5.96
CA ALA A 133 -17.12 -19.81 6.03
C ALA A 133 -17.75 -20.82 7.01
N GLU A 134 -17.15 -21.99 7.18
CA GLU A 134 -17.58 -23.02 8.13
C GLU A 134 -17.24 -22.60 9.55
N ASP A 135 -16.00 -22.21 9.82
CA ASP A 135 -15.57 -21.69 11.12
C ASP A 135 -16.42 -20.48 11.56
N GLY A 136 -16.78 -19.61 10.63
CA GLY A 136 -17.63 -18.44 10.91
C GLY A 136 -19.12 -18.74 11.10
N ARG A 137 -19.58 -19.97 10.81
CA ARG A 137 -20.93 -20.45 11.18
C ARG A 137 -20.97 -20.96 12.60
N ASP A 138 -19.90 -21.61 13.02
CA ASP A 138 -19.83 -22.37 14.27
C ASP A 138 -19.31 -21.55 15.46
N GLY A 139 -18.55 -20.48 15.20
CA GLY A 139 -18.25 -19.41 16.17
C GLY A 139 -19.31 -18.31 16.17
#